data_AF-A0A223KVP8-F1
#
_entry.id   AF-A0A223KVP8-F1
#
_cell.length_a   1.000
_cell.length_b   1.000
_cell.length_c   1.000
_cell.angle_alpha   90.00
_cell.angle_beta   90.00
_cell.angle_gamma   90.00
#
_symmetry.space_group_name_H-M   'P 1'
#
loop_
_entity.id
_entity.type
_entity.pdbx_description
1 polymer ?
#
loop_
_entity_poly.entity_id
_entity_poly.type
_entity_poly.pdbx_seq_one_letter_code
_entity_poly.pdbx_strand_id
1 'polypeptide(L)'
;MKKPLKALLGIIPLLVVGYFFLPHINGNSDAMMTYLEETDKFAISYNEIIEQEWAIEDEEELLVFTQEVSIPKMEELLTDAETYGQGISKNKLKAVHDIYNSSISKRIEADKAWVNGDLADIEALYEEADSLYVQYEEELEKLANKWAVEIVWEDISENE
;
A
#
# COMPACT_ATOMS: atom_id res chain seq x y z
N MET A 1 -12.81 -20.64 -16.78
CA MET A 1 -12.01 -20.24 -17.96
C MET A 1 -10.74 -19.63 -17.40
N LYS A 2 -9.56 -20.22 -17.63
CA LYS A 2 -8.29 -19.80 -17.01
C LYS A 2 -7.88 -18.40 -17.49
N LYS A 3 -7.63 -17.48 -16.55
CA LYS A 3 -6.55 -16.50 -16.61
C LYS A 3 -6.04 -16.29 -15.18
N PRO A 4 -4.72 -16.35 -14.94
CA PRO A 4 -4.17 -15.95 -13.65
C PRO A 4 -4.41 -14.46 -13.51
N LEU A 5 -4.96 -14.02 -12.37
CA LEU A 5 -4.78 -12.65 -11.91
C LEU A 5 -3.26 -12.48 -11.85
N LYS A 6 -2.71 -11.82 -12.87
CA LYS A 6 -1.27 -11.66 -13.00
C LYS A 6 -0.85 -10.72 -11.88
N ALA A 7 -0.27 -11.31 -10.84
CA ALA A 7 0.71 -10.72 -9.93
C ALA A 7 0.59 -9.20 -9.84
N LEU A 8 -0.27 -8.71 -8.94
CA LEU A 8 -0.02 -7.43 -8.31
C LEU A 8 1.15 -7.65 -7.35
N LEU A 9 2.35 -7.70 -7.93
CA LEU A 9 3.61 -7.90 -7.22
C LEU A 9 3.57 -6.97 -6.01
N GLY A 10 3.53 -7.56 -4.81
CA GLY A 10 3.70 -6.78 -3.60
C GLY A 10 5.06 -6.12 -3.73
N ILE A 11 5.06 -4.80 -3.82
CA ILE A 11 6.26 -4.02 -3.90
C ILE A 11 6.50 -3.47 -2.49
N ILE A 12 7.64 -3.82 -1.91
CA ILE A 12 8.07 -3.23 -0.63
C ILE A 12 9.04 -2.09 -0.96
N PRO A 13 8.85 -0.88 -0.44
CA PRO A 13 9.87 0.15 -0.53
C PRO A 13 11.08 -0.29 0.29
N LEU A 14 12.13 -0.79 -0.35
CA LEU A 14 13.38 -1.07 0.33
C LEU A 14 14.29 0.14 0.27
N LEU A 15 14.54 0.72 1.44
CA LEU A 15 15.46 1.83 1.65
C LEU A 15 16.90 1.43 1.28
N VAL A 16 17.24 1.46 0.00
CA VAL A 16 18.63 1.55 -0.43
C VAL A 16 19.00 3.03 -0.47
N VAL A 17 19.70 3.46 0.57
CA VAL A 17 20.21 4.83 0.74
C VAL A 17 21.27 5.14 -0.32
N GLY A 18 20.82 5.49 -1.53
CA GLY A 18 21.65 6.05 -2.59
C GLY A 18 21.81 7.56 -2.37
N TYR A 19 22.72 7.96 -1.47
CA TYR A 19 23.08 9.37 -1.27
C TYR A 19 23.91 9.87 -2.47
N PHE A 20 23.30 10.00 -3.65
CA PHE A 20 23.97 10.50 -4.83
C PHE A 20 23.20 11.64 -5.49
N PHE A 21 23.90 12.77 -5.59
CA PHE A 21 23.63 13.99 -6.34
C PHE A 21 22.86 15.12 -5.63
N LEU A 22 23.61 15.83 -4.76
CA LEU A 22 23.80 17.30 -4.69
C LEU A 22 23.61 17.86 -3.27
N PRO A 23 24.49 18.76 -2.79
CA PRO A 23 24.46 19.34 -1.43
C PRO A 23 23.35 20.39 -1.23
N HIS A 24 22.17 20.21 -1.85
CA HIS A 24 20.97 20.98 -1.50
C HIS A 24 20.12 20.11 -0.57
N ILE A 25 20.59 19.96 0.68
CA ILE A 25 19.79 19.48 1.80
C ILE A 25 18.67 20.51 2.00
N ASN A 26 17.60 20.37 1.22
CA ASN A 26 16.36 21.10 1.40
C ASN A 26 15.51 20.26 2.35
N GLY A 27 14.80 20.89 3.29
CA GLY A 27 13.88 20.21 4.23
C GLY A 27 12.65 19.54 3.59
N ASN A 28 12.73 19.21 2.30
CA ASN A 28 11.83 18.33 1.57
C ASN A 28 12.43 16.93 1.44
N SER A 29 13.73 16.81 1.13
CA SER A 29 14.42 15.51 1.04
C SER A 29 14.39 14.81 2.40
N ASP A 30 14.74 15.52 3.47
CA ASP A 30 14.65 15.00 4.85
C ASP A 30 13.21 14.57 5.19
N ALA A 31 12.22 15.37 4.80
CA ALA A 31 10.81 15.05 5.04
C ALA A 31 10.35 13.80 4.27
N MET A 32 10.87 13.55 3.06
CA MET A 32 10.62 12.30 2.33
C MET A 32 11.30 11.12 3.00
N MET A 33 12.57 11.25 3.39
CA MET A 33 13.29 10.17 4.06
C MET A 33 12.59 9.76 5.36
N THR A 34 12.25 10.73 6.22
CA THR A 34 11.48 10.46 7.43
C THR A 34 10.12 9.82 7.13
N TYR A 35 9.43 10.28 6.09
CA TYR A 35 8.17 9.65 5.67
C TYR A 35 8.36 8.19 5.26
N LEU A 36 9.33 7.89 4.40
CA LEU A 36 9.60 6.52 3.96
C LEU A 36 9.98 5.62 5.15
N GLU A 37 10.86 6.10 6.04
CA GLU A 37 11.27 5.37 7.24
C GLU A 37 10.11 5.09 8.20
N GLU A 38 9.22 6.07 8.41
CA GLU A 38 8.12 5.94 9.37
C GLU A 38 6.89 5.20 8.81
N THR A 39 6.73 5.16 7.48
CA THR A 39 5.60 4.52 6.79
C THR A 39 5.89 3.16 6.19
N ASP A 40 7.17 2.73 6.15
CA ASP A 40 7.57 1.40 5.68
C ASP A 40 6.77 0.26 6.35
N LYS A 41 6.58 0.35 7.67
CA LYS A 41 5.76 -0.60 8.44
C LYS A 41 4.34 -0.76 7.90
N PHE A 42 3.77 0.26 7.27
CA PHE A 42 2.42 0.20 6.73
C PHE A 42 2.38 -0.63 5.44
N ALA A 43 3.36 -0.40 4.54
CA ALA A 43 3.52 -1.20 3.33
C ALA A 43 3.83 -2.67 3.66
N ILE A 44 4.71 -2.93 4.63
CA ILE A 44 5.01 -4.28 5.11
C ILE A 44 3.73 -4.95 5.65
N SER A 45 3.01 -4.30 6.55
CA SER A 45 1.79 -4.86 7.14
C SER A 45 0.72 -5.14 6.08
N TYR A 46 0.57 -4.26 5.08
CA TYR A 46 -0.35 -4.47 3.97
C TYR A 46 0.06 -5.71 3.15
N ASN A 47 1.30 -5.77 2.70
CA ASN A 47 1.80 -6.87 1.87
C ASN A 47 1.74 -8.21 2.60
N GLU A 48 2.06 -8.26 3.90
CA GLU A 48 1.93 -9.47 4.71
C GLU A 48 0.48 -10.01 4.73
N ILE A 49 -0.53 -9.13 4.75
CA ILE A 49 -1.95 -9.54 4.71
C ILE A 49 -2.28 -10.10 3.32
N ILE A 50 -1.87 -9.42 2.26
CA ILE A 50 -2.13 -9.84 0.87
C ILE A 50 -1.45 -11.18 0.56
N GLU A 51 -0.21 -11.38 1.01
CA GLU A 51 0.53 -12.65 0.85
C GLU A 51 -0.15 -13.81 1.57
N GLN A 52 -0.61 -13.59 2.81
CA GLN A 52 -1.37 -14.58 3.56
C GLN A 52 -2.68 -14.93 2.85
N GLU A 53 -3.40 -13.92 2.34
CA GLU A 53 -4.63 -14.13 1.58
C GLU A 53 -4.37 -14.97 0.32
N TRP A 54 -3.32 -14.65 -0.44
CA TRP A 54 -2.96 -15.36 -1.67
C TRP A 54 -2.48 -16.79 -1.45
N ALA A 55 -1.98 -17.11 -0.26
CA ALA A 55 -1.59 -18.46 0.10
C ALA A 55 -2.78 -19.38 0.42
N ILE A 56 -4.00 -18.84 0.55
CA ILE A 56 -5.20 -19.60 0.88
C ILE A 56 -5.89 -20.07 -0.40
N GLU A 57 -5.97 -21.40 -0.59
CA GLU A 57 -6.62 -22.00 -1.78
C GLU A 57 -8.12 -22.31 -1.56
N ASP A 58 -8.53 -22.51 -0.31
CA ASP A 58 -9.90 -22.90 0.05
C ASP A 58 -10.79 -21.67 0.30
N GLU A 59 -11.98 -21.66 -0.30
CA GLU A 59 -12.90 -20.50 -0.25
C GLU A 59 -13.51 -20.30 1.15
N GLU A 60 -13.75 -21.37 1.91
CA GLU A 60 -14.28 -21.26 3.28
C GLU A 60 -13.19 -20.77 4.24
N GLU A 61 -11.96 -21.27 4.10
CA GLU A 61 -10.79 -20.75 4.81
C GLU A 61 -10.52 -19.28 4.47
N LEU A 62 -10.62 -18.91 3.20
CA LEU A 62 -10.46 -17.51 2.76
C LEU A 62 -11.54 -16.63 3.38
N LEU A 63 -12.78 -17.12 3.48
CA LEU A 63 -13.88 -16.37 4.08
C LEU A 63 -13.62 -16.08 5.56
N VAL A 64 -13.19 -17.09 6.30
CA VAL A 64 -12.82 -16.96 7.71
C VAL A 64 -11.63 -16.01 7.87
N PHE A 65 -10.59 -16.16 7.04
CA PHE A 65 -9.42 -15.27 7.06
C PHE A 65 -9.81 -13.81 6.79
N THR A 66 -10.63 -13.55 5.77
CA THR A 66 -11.01 -12.19 5.43
C THR A 66 -11.83 -11.54 6.56
N GLN A 67 -12.73 -12.30 7.18
CA GLN A 67 -13.56 -11.81 8.29
C GLN A 67 -12.78 -11.59 9.59
N GLU A 68 -11.94 -12.55 9.98
CA GLU A 68 -11.31 -12.58 11.30
C GLU A 68 -9.92 -11.94 11.31
N VAL A 69 -9.28 -11.81 10.14
CA VAL A 69 -7.89 -11.35 10.01
C VAL A 69 -7.76 -10.17 9.06
N SER A 70 -8.13 -10.30 7.78
CA SER A 70 -7.89 -9.24 6.76
C SER A 70 -8.58 -7.94 7.15
N ILE A 71 -9.92 -7.94 7.25
CA ILE A 71 -10.70 -6.73 7.54
C ILE A 71 -10.24 -6.06 8.84
N PRO A 72 -10.15 -6.77 9.99
CA PRO A 72 -9.73 -6.13 11.24
C PRO A 72 -8.32 -5.52 11.17
N LYS A 73 -7.35 -6.22 10.57
CA LYS A 73 -5.98 -5.70 10.45
C LYS A 73 -5.88 -4.53 9.48
N MET A 74 -6.62 -4.56 8.38
CA MET A 74 -6.65 -3.43 7.45
C MET A 74 -7.32 -2.21 8.06
N GLU A 75 -8.36 -2.38 8.89
CA GLU A 75 -8.97 -1.27 9.64
C GLU A 75 -8.01 -0.66 10.67
N GLU A 76 -7.23 -1.49 11.38
CA GLU A 76 -6.16 -1.03 12.28
C GLU A 76 -5.09 -0.26 11.49
N LEU A 77 -4.62 -0.84 10.38
CA LEU A 77 -3.65 -0.22 9.48
C LEU A 77 -4.11 1.13 8.96
N LEU A 78 -5.36 1.22 8.50
CA LEU A 78 -5.94 2.48 8.01
C LEU A 78 -6.01 3.52 9.13
N THR A 79 -6.42 3.13 10.33
CA THR A 79 -6.50 4.04 11.48
C THR A 79 -5.13 4.61 11.85
N ASP A 80 -4.10 3.76 11.87
CA ASP A 80 -2.72 4.15 12.14
C ASP A 80 -2.17 5.07 11.04
N ALA A 81 -2.43 4.74 9.78
CA ALA A 81 -2.03 5.54 8.63
C ALA A 81 -2.72 6.91 8.64
N GLU A 82 -4.04 6.97 8.83
CA GLU A 82 -4.77 8.23 8.96
C GLU A 82 -4.24 9.10 10.11
N THR A 83 -3.93 8.50 11.26
CA THR A 83 -3.35 9.19 12.40
C THR A 83 -1.98 9.78 12.05
N TYR A 84 -1.13 9.00 11.39
CA TYR A 84 0.16 9.48 10.88
C TYR A 84 -0.03 10.64 9.89
N GLY A 85 -0.97 10.51 8.96
CA GLY A 85 -1.32 11.49 7.93
C GLY A 85 -1.78 12.86 8.46
N GLN A 86 -2.19 12.95 9.72
CA GLN A 86 -2.50 14.23 10.40
C GLN A 86 -1.24 15.01 10.77
N GLY A 87 -0.12 14.33 10.99
CA GLY A 87 1.18 14.93 11.33
C GLY A 87 1.98 15.43 10.12
N ILE A 88 1.59 15.04 8.90
CA ILE A 88 2.32 15.40 7.68
C ILE A 88 2.15 16.89 7.36
N SER A 89 3.20 17.68 7.63
CA SER A 89 3.21 19.13 7.41
C SER A 89 3.33 19.55 5.94
N LYS A 90 3.82 18.65 5.07
CA LYS A 90 4.05 18.94 3.65
C LYS A 90 2.82 18.53 2.84
N ASN A 91 2.01 19.51 2.40
CA ASN A 91 0.76 19.24 1.68
C ASN A 91 0.86 18.28 0.48
N LYS A 92 1.97 18.30 -0.26
CA LYS A 92 2.17 17.37 -1.40
C LYS A 92 2.37 15.93 -0.95
N LEU A 93 3.12 15.74 0.12
CA LEU A 93 3.34 14.43 0.71
C LEU A 93 2.06 13.93 1.39
N LYS A 94 1.33 14.84 2.05
CA LYS A 94 0.01 14.53 2.61
C LYS A 94 -0.95 14.05 1.52
N ALA A 95 -1.00 14.72 0.37
CA ALA A 95 -1.84 14.29 -0.74
C ALA A 95 -1.49 12.89 -1.26
N VAL A 96 -0.19 12.55 -1.34
CA VAL A 96 0.24 11.18 -1.70
C VAL A 96 -0.21 10.18 -0.64
N HIS A 97 -0.03 10.49 0.64
CA HIS A 97 -0.45 9.63 1.74
C HIS A 97 -1.98 9.45 1.80
N ASP A 98 -2.76 10.48 1.45
CA ASP A 98 -4.22 10.38 1.38
C ASP A 98 -4.66 9.41 0.25
N ILE A 99 -3.86 9.21 -0.82
CA ILE A 99 -4.10 8.16 -1.84
C ILE A 99 -3.89 6.77 -1.24
N TYR A 100 -2.82 6.56 -0.47
CA TYR A 100 -2.59 5.30 0.27
C TYR A 100 -3.77 4.98 1.20
N ASN A 101 -4.24 5.94 1.99
CA ASN A 101 -5.41 5.71 2.85
C ASN A 101 -6.66 5.34 2.03
N SER A 102 -6.82 5.95 0.85
CA SER A 102 -7.93 5.64 -0.05
C SER A 102 -7.84 4.21 -0.61
N SER A 103 -6.65 3.72 -0.96
CA SER A 103 -6.49 2.34 -1.45
C SER A 103 -6.83 1.31 -0.36
N ILE A 104 -6.36 1.52 0.87
CA ILE A 104 -6.68 0.63 2.00
C ILE A 104 -8.18 0.68 2.32
N SER A 105 -8.77 1.88 2.37
CA SER A 105 -10.21 2.04 2.59
C SER A 105 -11.03 1.31 1.54
N LYS A 106 -10.61 1.38 0.27
CA LYS A 106 -11.28 0.72 -0.85
C LYS A 106 -11.14 -0.80 -0.80
N ARG A 107 -9.98 -1.30 -0.39
CA ARG A 107 -9.76 -2.73 -0.15
C ARG A 107 -10.68 -3.27 0.95
N ILE A 108 -10.81 -2.55 2.06
CA ILE A 108 -11.75 -2.91 3.15
C ILE A 108 -13.20 -2.93 2.64
N GLU A 109 -13.59 -1.98 1.79
CA GLU A 109 -14.92 -1.95 1.17
C GLU A 109 -15.15 -3.22 0.33
N ALA A 110 -14.18 -3.61 -0.49
CA ALA A 110 -14.22 -4.82 -1.30
C ALA A 110 -14.36 -6.10 -0.44
N ASP A 111 -13.51 -6.24 0.57
CA ASP A 111 -13.52 -7.40 1.48
C ASP A 111 -14.86 -7.53 2.22
N LYS A 112 -15.43 -6.41 2.69
CA LYS A 112 -16.75 -6.39 3.34
C LYS A 112 -17.86 -6.76 2.36
N ALA A 113 -17.83 -6.25 1.13
CA ALA A 113 -18.82 -6.59 0.11
C ALA A 113 -18.79 -8.09 -0.20
N TRP A 114 -17.59 -8.68 -0.30
CA TRP A 114 -17.40 -10.12 -0.49
C TRP A 114 -17.95 -10.94 0.68
N VAL A 115 -17.58 -10.60 1.90
CA VAL A 115 -18.07 -11.24 3.13
C VAL A 115 -19.59 -11.20 3.25
N ASN A 116 -20.22 -10.09 2.83
CA ASN A 116 -21.67 -9.91 2.92
C ASN A 116 -22.44 -10.54 1.73
N GLY A 117 -21.74 -11.06 0.72
CA GLY A 117 -22.35 -11.59 -0.49
C GLY A 117 -22.91 -10.53 -1.43
N ASP A 118 -22.49 -9.27 -1.28
CA ASP A 118 -22.89 -8.15 -2.14
C ASP A 118 -22.05 -8.14 -3.43
N LEU A 119 -22.23 -9.17 -4.25
CA LEU A 119 -21.35 -9.47 -5.40
C LEU A 119 -21.46 -8.51 -6.59
N ALA A 120 -22.36 -7.53 -6.55
CA ALA A 120 -22.76 -6.75 -7.73
C ALA A 120 -21.61 -5.91 -8.32
N ASP A 121 -20.60 -5.53 -7.53
CA ASP A 121 -19.50 -4.68 -7.98
C ASP A 121 -18.14 -5.04 -7.33
N ILE A 122 -18.01 -6.23 -6.72
CA ILE A 122 -16.80 -6.61 -5.96
C ILE A 122 -15.53 -6.54 -6.79
N GLU A 123 -15.57 -7.06 -8.03
CA GLU A 123 -14.41 -7.02 -8.94
C GLU A 123 -13.97 -5.58 -9.19
N ALA A 124 -14.93 -4.66 -9.42
CA ALA A 124 -14.64 -3.25 -9.63
C ALA A 124 -14.07 -2.59 -8.36
N LEU A 125 -14.51 -2.98 -7.17
CA LEU A 125 -13.97 -2.48 -5.90
C LEU A 125 -12.50 -2.90 -5.71
N TYR A 126 -12.18 -4.17 -5.99
CA TYR A 126 -10.78 -4.64 -5.95
C TYR A 126 -9.92 -3.95 -7.01
N GLU A 127 -10.39 -3.83 -8.25
CA GLU A 127 -9.67 -3.12 -9.31
C GLU A 127 -9.42 -1.64 -8.95
N GLU A 128 -10.39 -0.97 -8.32
CA GLU A 128 -10.23 0.41 -7.88
C GLU A 128 -9.23 0.52 -6.72
N ALA A 129 -9.25 -0.40 -5.76
CA ALA A 129 -8.28 -0.45 -4.67
C ALA A 129 -6.84 -0.63 -5.21
N ASP A 130 -6.64 -1.57 -6.12
CA ASP A 130 -5.36 -1.83 -6.76
C ASP A 130 -4.89 -0.63 -7.59
N SER A 131 -5.80 -0.02 -8.35
CA SER A 131 -5.50 1.19 -9.13
C SER A 131 -5.07 2.36 -8.24
N LEU A 132 -5.69 2.53 -7.07
CA LEU A 132 -5.30 3.58 -6.11
C LEU A 132 -3.93 3.28 -5.49
N TYR A 133 -3.62 2.01 -5.21
CA TYR A 133 -2.32 1.62 -4.66
C TYR A 133 -1.19 1.90 -5.65
N VAL A 134 -1.35 1.50 -6.92
CA VAL A 134 -0.39 1.83 -8.00
C VAL A 134 -0.24 3.34 -8.14
N GLN A 135 -1.34 4.09 -8.11
CA GLN A 135 -1.29 5.55 -8.16
C GLN A 135 -0.50 6.16 -6.99
N TYR A 136 -0.63 5.59 -5.79
CA TYR A 136 0.14 5.99 -4.62
C TYR A 136 1.65 5.81 -4.88
N GLU A 137 2.07 4.65 -5.36
CA GLU A 137 3.48 4.36 -5.67
C GLU A 137 4.05 5.32 -6.71
N GLU A 138 3.34 5.51 -7.82
CA GLU A 138 3.74 6.41 -8.90
C GLU A 138 3.88 7.87 -8.44
N GLU A 139 2.91 8.38 -7.68
CA GLU A 139 2.95 9.76 -7.18
C GLU A 139 3.98 9.93 -6.05
N LEU A 140 4.22 8.91 -5.23
CA LEU A 140 5.28 8.91 -4.22
C LEU A 140 6.66 8.96 -4.88
N GLU A 141 6.93 8.08 -5.85
CA GLU A 141 8.20 8.03 -6.57
C GLU A 141 8.45 9.35 -7.33
N LYS A 142 7.45 9.87 -8.01
CA LYS A 142 7.52 11.18 -8.69
C LYS A 142 7.80 12.32 -7.72
N LEU A 143 7.21 12.30 -6.53
CA LEU A 143 7.47 13.31 -5.49
C LEU A 143 8.87 13.16 -4.90
N ALA A 144 9.31 11.94 -4.64
CA ALA A 144 10.65 11.62 -4.13
C ALA A 144 11.72 12.08 -5.12
N ASN A 145 11.60 11.72 -6.40
CA ASN A 145 12.50 12.16 -7.47
C ASN A 145 12.57 13.69 -7.56
N LYS A 146 11.42 14.38 -7.44
CA LYS A 146 11.37 15.84 -7.40
C LYS A 146 12.08 16.42 -6.17
N TRP A 147 12.14 15.67 -5.09
CA TRP A 147 12.84 16.01 -3.84
C TRP A 147 14.22 15.35 -3.75
N ALA A 148 14.78 14.90 -4.88
CA ALA A 148 16.10 14.29 -4.98
C ALA A 148 16.31 13.08 -4.06
N VAL A 149 15.25 12.28 -3.87
CA VAL A 149 15.25 11.00 -3.18
C VAL A 149 14.86 9.92 -4.20
N GLU A 150 15.67 8.89 -4.31
CA GLU A 150 15.38 7.69 -5.10
C GLU A 150 14.73 6.65 -4.19
N ILE A 151 13.59 6.08 -4.61
CA ILE A 151 12.95 4.96 -3.93
C ILE A 151 13.32 3.71 -4.70
N VAL A 152 13.87 2.72 -4.01
CA VAL A 152 14.09 1.40 -4.57
C VAL A 152 12.95 0.52 -4.09
N TRP A 153 12.23 -0.03 -5.05
CA TRP A 153 11.12 -0.93 -4.85
C TRP A 153 11.65 -2.36 -4.95
N GLU A 154 11.51 -3.15 -3.90
CA GLU A 154 11.79 -4.59 -3.96
C GLU A 154 10.55 -5.35 -4.43
N ASP A 155 10.77 -6.15 -5.46
CA ASP A 155 9.79 -7.08 -5.99
C ASP A 155 9.87 -8.38 -5.15
N ILE A 156 8.81 -8.69 -4.40
CA ILE A 156 8.77 -9.87 -3.53
C ILE A 156 8.87 -11.19 -4.34
N SER A 157 8.70 -11.16 -5.66
CA SER A 157 8.84 -12.34 -6.52
C SER A 157 10.27 -12.85 -6.73
N GLU A 158 11.31 -12.11 -6.30
CA GLU A 158 12.71 -12.53 -6.46
C GLU A 158 13.27 -13.40 -5.30
N ASN A 159 12.47 -13.69 -4.26
CA ASN A 159 12.89 -14.50 -3.10
C ASN A 159 12.39 -15.97 -3.12
N GLU A 160 12.15 -16.55 -4.31
CA GLU A 160 11.94 -18.01 -4.49
C GLU A 160 13.25 -18.83 -4.44
#